data_AF-A0A7C3CNL9-F1
#
_entry.id   AF-A0A7C3CNL9-F1
#
_cell.length_a   1.000
_cell.length_b   1.000
_cell.length_c   1.000
_cell.angle_alpha   90.00
_cell.angle_beta   90.00
_cell.angle_gamma   90.00
#
_symmetry.space_group_name_H-M   'P 1'
#
loop_
_entity.id
_entity.type
_entity.pdbx_description
1 polymer ?
#
loop_
_entity_poly.entity_id
_entity_poly.type
_entity_poly.pdbx_seq_one_letter_code
_entity_poly.pdbx_strand_id
1 'polypeptide(L)'
;MRVALINPRFRLPIDTRTSPHLGLAYLAAVSQQRGDEVRVYDADVEDQPLREFIAEFKPDLVGITANTPQVKQAWRTAAAIKQVADVPIVLGGPHV
;
A
#
# COMPACT_ATOMS: atom_id res chain seq x y z
N MET A 1 -5.50 3.82 -15.38
CA MET A 1 -6.28 3.08 -14.35
C MET A 1 -6.04 3.71 -12.98
N ARG A 2 -6.83 3.38 -11.96
CA ARG A 2 -6.62 3.82 -10.58
C ARG A 2 -5.75 2.80 -9.83
N VAL A 3 -4.56 3.21 -9.40
CA VAL A 3 -3.60 2.33 -8.73
C VAL A 3 -3.36 2.84 -7.31
N ALA A 4 -3.61 1.98 -6.32
CA ALA A 4 -3.28 2.26 -4.92
C ALA A 4 -2.00 1.51 -4.54
N LEU A 5 -0.98 2.23 -4.10
CA LEU A 5 0.28 1.68 -3.62
C LEU A 5 0.36 1.84 -2.10
N ILE A 6 0.46 0.73 -1.38
CA ILE A 6 0.25 0.70 0.07
C ILE A 6 1.53 0.28 0.79
N ASN A 7 1.98 1.11 1.74
CA ASN A 7 2.92 0.72 2.79
C ASN A 7 2.14 0.28 4.05
N PRO A 8 2.17 -1.01 4.43
CA PRO A 8 1.56 -1.47 5.67
C PRO A 8 2.30 -0.94 6.90
N ARG A 9 1.57 -0.68 7.98
CA ARG A 9 2.13 -0.16 9.22
C ARG A 9 3.25 -1.05 9.75
N PHE A 10 4.39 -0.47 10.09
CA PHE A 10 5.43 -1.21 10.81
C PHE A 10 4.91 -1.59 12.21
N ARG A 11 5.08 -2.86 12.61
CA ARG A 11 4.83 -3.28 14.00
C ARG A 11 6.00 -4.08 14.50
N LEU A 12 6.95 -3.37 15.11
CA LEU A 12 8.04 -3.96 15.88
C LEU A 12 8.04 -3.34 17.29
N PRO A 13 8.52 -4.06 18.32
CA PRO A 13 8.64 -3.54 19.68
C PRO A 13 9.88 -2.62 19.83
N ILE A 14 10.17 -1.81 18.82
CA ILE A 14 11.27 -0.86 18.75
C ILE A 14 10.80 0.38 17.99
N ASP A 15 11.39 1.52 18.29
CA ASP A 15 11.15 2.75 17.53
C ASP A 15 11.76 2.60 16.13
N THR A 16 10.89 2.53 15.12
CA THR A 16 11.30 2.43 13.72
C THR A 16 11.19 3.80 13.10
N ARG A 17 12.32 4.36 12.67
CA ARG A 17 12.32 5.62 11.94
C ARG A 17 11.60 5.41 10.60
N THR A 18 10.41 5.97 10.46
CA THR A 18 9.65 5.95 9.21
C THR A 18 10.38 6.84 8.21
N SER A 19 10.86 6.23 7.13
CA SER A 19 11.50 6.96 6.02
C SER A 19 10.58 6.90 4.80
N PRO A 20 10.49 7.98 4.00
CA PRO A 20 9.67 7.96 2.79
C PRO A 20 10.01 6.76 1.90
N HIS A 21 8.99 6.03 1.46
CA HIS A 21 9.18 4.79 0.72
C HIS A 21 9.52 5.06 -0.75
N LEU A 22 10.78 5.41 -1.04
CA LEU A 22 11.24 5.79 -2.39
C LEU A 22 10.87 4.77 -3.47
N GLY A 23 10.97 3.46 -3.18
CA GLY A 23 10.55 2.43 -4.14
C GLY A 23 9.08 2.54 -4.57
N LEU A 24 8.17 2.90 -3.65
CA LEU A 24 6.77 3.15 -3.98
C LEU A 24 6.63 4.46 -4.78
N ALA A 25 7.40 5.49 -4.44
CA ALA A 25 7.41 6.74 -5.20
C ALA A 25 7.88 6.53 -6.65
N TYR A 26 8.88 5.68 -6.89
CA TYR A 26 9.31 5.31 -8.25
C TYR A 26 8.20 4.59 -9.01
N LEU A 27 7.54 3.59 -8.40
CA LEU A 27 6.42 2.89 -9.03
C LEU A 27 5.24 3.83 -9.31
N ALA A 28 4.98 4.78 -8.40
CA ALA A 28 3.95 5.79 -8.60
C ALA A 28 4.29 6.70 -9.78
N ALA A 29 5.51 7.21 -9.85
CA ALA A 29 5.95 8.09 -10.93
C ALA A 29 5.86 7.41 -12.31
N VAL A 30 6.31 6.15 -12.42
CA VAL A 30 6.23 5.39 -13.68
C VAL A 30 4.79 5.10 -14.07
N SER A 31 3.93 4.74 -13.11
CA SER A 31 2.51 4.50 -13.37
C SER A 31 1.79 5.78 -13.80
N GLN A 32 2.11 6.93 -13.17
CA GLN A 32 1.62 8.24 -13.59
C GLN A 32 2.06 8.59 -15.01
N GLN A 33 3.32 8.33 -15.38
CA GLN A 33 3.83 8.56 -16.75
C GLN A 33 3.10 7.73 -17.81
N ARG A 34 2.61 6.54 -17.44
CA ARG A 34 1.76 5.70 -18.30
C ARG A 34 0.34 6.25 -18.47
N GLY A 35 -0.07 7.22 -17.64
CA GLY A 35 -1.40 7.82 -17.64
C GLY A 35 -2.34 7.27 -16.56
N ASP A 36 -1.80 6.65 -15.50
CA ASP A 36 -2.60 6.16 -14.38
C ASP A 36 -2.88 7.26 -13.34
N GLU A 37 -4.04 7.18 -12.70
CA GLU A 37 -4.29 7.90 -11.46
C GLU A 37 -3.71 7.04 -10.33
N VAL A 38 -2.68 7.54 -9.66
CA VAL A 38 -1.96 6.78 -8.63
C VAL A 38 -2.02 7.50 -7.30
N ARG A 39 -2.32 6.75 -6.24
CA ARG A 39 -2.21 7.24 -4.87
C ARG A 39 -1.33 6.30 -4.05
N VAL A 40 -0.40 6.89 -3.29
CA VAL A 40 0.38 6.16 -2.29
C VAL A 40 -0.33 6.35 -0.94
N TYR A 41 -0.55 5.25 -0.24
CA TYR A 41 -1.12 5.25 1.11
C TYR A 41 -0.09 4.65 2.07
N ASP A 42 0.37 5.43 3.04
CA ASP A 42 1.32 4.99 4.04
C ASP A 42 0.64 4.89 5.41
N ALA A 43 0.43 3.67 5.90
CA ALA A 43 -0.29 3.44 7.15
C ALA A 43 0.48 3.90 8.41
N ASP A 44 1.74 4.32 8.26
CA ASP A 44 2.50 4.97 9.32
C ASP A 44 2.35 6.51 9.31
N VAL A 45 1.82 7.10 8.22
CA VAL A 45 1.70 8.57 8.04
C VAL A 45 0.23 9.02 7.95
N GLU A 46 -0.60 8.27 7.25
CA GLU A 46 -1.98 8.64 6.96
C GLU A 46 -2.88 8.46 8.19
N ASP A 47 -3.64 9.51 8.53
CA ASP A 47 -4.70 9.45 9.55
C ASP A 47 -5.98 8.77 9.00
N GLN A 48 -6.19 8.84 7.68
CA GLN A 48 -7.38 8.26 7.04
C GLN A 48 -7.35 6.72 7.19
N PRO A 49 -8.44 6.09 7.67
CA PRO A 49 -8.53 4.64 7.72
C PRO A 49 -8.41 4.00 6.33
N LEU A 50 -7.60 2.94 6.21
CA LEU A 50 -7.37 2.23 4.94
C LEU A 50 -8.65 1.84 4.20
N ARG A 51 -9.67 1.36 4.91
CA ARG A 51 -10.94 0.92 4.30
C ARG A 51 -11.71 2.08 3.67
N GLU A 52 -11.67 3.25 4.29
CA GLU A 52 -12.30 4.47 3.79
C GLU A 52 -11.56 4.97 2.55
N PHE A 53 -10.22 5.01 2.61
CA PHE A 53 -9.38 5.34 1.46
C PHE A 53 -9.70 4.45 0.25
N ILE A 54 -9.79 3.13 0.44
CA ILE A 54 -10.10 2.17 -0.64
C ILE A 54 -11.53 2.38 -1.17
N ALA A 55 -12.51 2.61 -0.30
CA ALA A 55 -13.90 2.82 -0.71
C ALA A 55 -14.11 4.14 -1.46
N GLU A 56 -13.34 5.18 -1.12
CA GLU A 56 -13.36 6.48 -1.79
C GLU A 56 -12.62 6.44 -3.13
N PHE A 57 -11.37 5.98 -3.12
CA PHE A 57 -10.52 5.96 -4.30
C PHE A 57 -10.96 4.91 -5.32
N LYS A 58 -11.50 3.79 -4.84
CA LYS A 58 -11.97 2.64 -5.64
C LYS A 58 -10.90 2.17 -6.64
N PRO A 59 -9.72 1.73 -6.18
CA PRO A 59 -8.63 1.33 -7.08
C PRO A 59 -9.04 0.17 -7.99
N ASP A 60 -8.51 0.16 -9.22
CA ASP A 60 -8.61 -0.97 -10.14
C ASP A 60 -7.48 -2.00 -9.86
N LEU A 61 -6.41 -1.58 -9.17
CA LEU A 61 -5.28 -2.40 -8.75
C LEU A 61 -4.73 -1.90 -7.42
N VAL A 62 -4.41 -2.82 -6.51
CA VAL A 62 -3.70 -2.53 -5.26
C VAL A 62 -2.34 -3.20 -5.26
N GLY A 63 -1.28 -2.40 -5.12
CA GLY A 63 0.06 -2.87 -4.80
C GLY A 63 0.34 -2.73 -3.30
N ILE A 64 0.85 -3.78 -2.66
CA ILE A 64 1.29 -3.74 -1.26
C ILE A 64 2.78 -4.04 -1.21
N THR A 65 3.58 -3.16 -0.60
CA THR A 65 4.99 -3.43 -0.33
C THR A 65 5.15 -4.20 0.98
N ALA A 66 6.11 -5.11 1.04
CA ALA A 66 6.48 -5.81 2.26
C ALA A 66 7.98 -6.14 2.29
N ASN A 67 8.58 -5.97 3.46
CA ASN A 67 9.81 -6.63 3.86
C ASN A 67 9.50 -7.70 4.93
N THR A 68 10.51 -8.42 5.39
CA THR A 68 10.38 -9.52 6.36
C THR A 68 9.51 -9.20 7.58
N PRO A 69 9.69 -8.08 8.31
CA PRO A 69 8.83 -7.77 9.46
C PRO A 69 7.42 -7.33 9.09
N GLN A 70 7.14 -6.97 7.84
CA GLN A 70 5.84 -6.47 7.37
C GLN A 70 4.99 -7.54 6.66
N VAL A 71 5.50 -8.75 6.35
CA VAL A 71 4.74 -9.77 5.59
C VAL A 71 3.38 -10.08 6.21
N LYS A 72 3.32 -10.27 7.54
CA LYS A 72 2.05 -10.56 8.23
C LYS A 72 1.09 -9.36 8.20
N GLN A 73 1.62 -8.15 8.22
CA GLN A 73 0.87 -6.89 8.15
C GLN A 73 0.31 -6.72 6.75
N ALA A 74 1.11 -7.00 5.71
CA ALA A 74 0.66 -7.01 4.33
C ALA A 74 -0.51 -7.99 4.10
N TRP A 75 -0.49 -9.19 4.69
CA TRP A 75 -1.63 -10.11 4.63
C TRP A 75 -2.88 -9.56 5.32
N ARG A 76 -2.74 -8.95 6.51
CA ARG A 76 -3.86 -8.33 7.21
C ARG A 76 -4.43 -7.14 6.45
N THR A 77 -3.56 -6.32 5.87
CA THR A 77 -3.90 -5.22 4.96
C THR A 77 -4.70 -5.76 3.78
N ALA A 78 -4.19 -6.77 3.07
CA ALA A 78 -4.89 -7.40 1.95
C ALA A 78 -6.27 -7.96 2.35
N ALA A 79 -6.35 -8.64 3.49
CA ALA A 79 -7.62 -9.16 4.01
C ALA A 79 -8.61 -8.03 4.33
N ALA A 80 -8.16 -6.91 4.91
CA ALA A 80 -9.01 -5.75 5.19
C ALA A 80 -9.52 -5.07 3.91
N ILE A 81 -8.70 -5.01 2.87
CA ILE A 81 -9.09 -4.48 1.55
C ILE A 81 -10.15 -5.36 0.91
N LYS A 82 -9.97 -6.69 0.92
CA LYS A 82 -10.93 -7.66 0.39
C LYS A 82 -12.29 -7.65 1.09
N GLN A 83 -12.38 -7.09 2.30
CA GLN A 83 -13.67 -6.92 2.98
C GLN A 83 -14.50 -5.76 2.42
N VAL A 84 -13.89 -4.83 1.69
CA VAL A 84 -14.56 -3.61 1.20
C VAL A 84 -14.48 -3.43 -0.31
N ALA A 85 -13.62 -4.16 -1.01
CA ALA A 85 -13.47 -4.11 -2.46
C ALA A 85 -13.07 -5.48 -3.04
N ASP A 86 -13.69 -5.84 -4.17
CA ASP A 86 -13.25 -6.92 -5.03
C ASP A 86 -12.25 -6.37 -6.06
N VAL A 87 -10.98 -6.34 -5.67
CA VAL A 87 -9.89 -5.73 -6.44
C VAL A 87 -8.67 -6.66 -6.45
N PRO A 88 -7.96 -6.80 -7.59
CA PRO A 88 -6.71 -7.55 -7.60
C PRO A 88 -5.67 -6.87 -6.70
N ILE A 89 -4.99 -7.71 -5.89
CA ILE A 89 -3.94 -7.28 -4.97
C ILE A 89 -2.63 -7.95 -5.37
N VAL A 90 -1.60 -7.14 -5.59
CA VAL A 90 -0.23 -7.58 -5.87
C VAL A 90 0.62 -7.29 -4.65
N LEU A 91 1.30 -8.32 -4.14
CA LEU A 91 2.30 -8.18 -3.09
C LEU A 91 3.69 -8.09 -3.74
N GLY A 92 4.50 -7.11 -3.33
CA GLY A 92 5.86 -6.92 -3.79
C GLY A 92 6.77 -6.38 -2.69
N GLY A 93 8.02 -6.09 -3.04
CA GLY A 93 9.06 -5.69 -2.09
C GLY A 93 10.22 -6.69 -2.07
N PRO A 94 11.30 -6.40 -1.33
CA PRO A 94 12.56 -7.13 -1.41
C PRO A 94 12.50 -8.58 -0.87
N HIS A 95 11.45 -8.96 -0.16
CA HIS A 95 11.35 -10.23 0.55
C HIS A 95 10.00 -10.95 0.31
N VAL A 96 9.45 -10.77 -0.88
CA VAL A 96 8.22 -11.44 -1.35
C VAL A 96 8.57 -12.63 -2.23
#